data_AF-A0AA36AWX4-F1
#
_entry.id   AF-A0AA36AWX4-F1
#
_cell.length_a   1.000
_cell.length_b   1.000
_cell.length_c   1.000
_cell.angle_alpha   90.00
_cell.angle_beta   90.00
_cell.angle_gamma   90.00
#
_symmetry.space_group_name_H-M   'P 1'
#
loop_
_entity.id
_entity.type
_entity.pdbx_description
1 polymer ?
#
loop_
_entity_poly.entity_id
_entity_poly.type
_entity_poly.pdbx_seq_one_letter_code
_entity_poly.pdbx_strand_id
1 'polypeptide(L)'
;MSHPHVRAYVKRVASIDQEAFPDWNLSKPLPKMPVPDISSTLQKYLSLVRPIVPSEQYDKTKAIVESFQNDGVGEKLQKMLLEYAESKDNWKKRLFANNFSCDICRK
;
A
#
# COMPACT_ATOMS: atom_id res chain seq x y z
N MET A 1 35.81 28.61 -17.36
CA MET A 1 35.19 28.61 -18.70
C MET A 1 33.67 28.66 -18.56
N SER A 2 33.07 29.83 -18.79
CA SER A 2 31.61 29.98 -18.85
C SER A 2 31.13 29.31 -20.14
N HIS A 3 30.39 28.22 -20.04
CA HIS A 3 29.80 27.54 -21.19
C HIS A 3 28.35 28.03 -21.33
N PRO A 4 28.07 28.97 -22.25
CA PRO A 4 26.76 29.63 -22.34
C PRO A 4 25.63 28.62 -22.58
N HIS A 5 25.94 27.52 -23.28
CA HIS A 5 25.00 26.44 -23.57
C HIS A 5 24.59 25.65 -22.30
N VAL A 6 25.51 25.43 -21.35
CA VAL A 6 25.20 24.72 -20.10
C VAL A 6 24.30 25.59 -19.23
N ARG A 7 24.61 26.89 -19.11
CA ARG A 7 23.76 27.83 -18.36
C ARG A 7 22.37 27.94 -18.97
N ALA A 8 22.27 27.98 -20.29
CA ALA A 8 20.99 27.99 -21.00
C ALA A 8 20.21 26.67 -20.83
N TYR A 9 20.91 25.53 -20.85
CA TYR A 9 20.32 24.20 -20.61
C TYR A 9 19.80 24.07 -19.18
N VAL A 10 20.63 24.37 -18.17
CA VAL A 10 20.24 24.33 -16.76
C VAL A 10 19.08 25.29 -16.48
N LYS A 11 19.10 26.50 -17.06
CA LYS A 11 17.98 27.45 -16.92
C LYS A 11 16.69 26.91 -17.54
N ARG A 12 16.79 26.19 -18.67
CA ARG A 12 15.64 25.56 -19.33
C ARG A 12 15.10 24.39 -18.52
N VAL A 13 15.97 23.49 -18.05
CA VAL A 13 15.60 22.34 -17.22
C VAL A 13 15.01 22.79 -15.89
N ALA A 14 15.61 23.79 -15.23
CA ALA A 14 15.11 24.36 -13.98
C ALA A 14 13.84 25.22 -14.17
N SER A 15 13.53 25.67 -15.38
CA SER A 15 12.27 26.37 -15.70
C SER A 15 11.15 25.42 -16.13
N ILE A 16 11.47 24.16 -16.42
CA ILE A 16 10.46 23.13 -16.61
C ILE A 16 10.05 22.68 -15.21
N ASP A 17 9.11 23.41 -14.61
CA ASP A 17 8.32 22.88 -13.50
C ASP A 17 7.46 21.77 -14.08
N GLN A 18 8.02 20.55 -14.09
CA GLN A 18 7.34 19.34 -14.57
C GLN A 18 6.26 18.86 -13.60
N GLU A 19 6.02 19.61 -12.54
CA GLU A 19 4.95 19.42 -11.59
C GLU A 19 3.63 19.93 -12.17
N ALA A 20 3.24 19.37 -13.32
CA ALA A 20 1.85 19.41 -13.76
C ALA A 20 1.04 18.54 -12.80
N PHE A 21 0.80 19.05 -11.58
CA PHE A 21 -0.08 18.40 -10.64
C PHE A 21 -1.48 18.37 -11.28
N PRO A 22 -2.15 17.21 -11.26
CA PRO A 22 -3.54 17.17 -11.70
C PRO A 22 -4.34 18.21 -10.92
N ASP A 23 -5.27 18.89 -11.59
CA ASP A 23 -6.10 19.90 -10.96
C ASP A 23 -6.99 19.21 -9.91
N TRP A 24 -6.59 19.29 -8.64
CA TRP A 24 -7.26 18.59 -7.55
C TRP A 24 -8.59 19.27 -7.27
N ASN A 25 -9.70 18.62 -7.66
CA ASN A 25 -11.01 19.12 -7.31
C ASN A 25 -11.32 18.85 -5.81
N LEU A 26 -10.84 19.75 -4.95
CA LEU A 26 -11.01 19.68 -3.49
C LEU A 26 -12.47 19.83 -3.02
N SER A 27 -13.40 20.19 -3.91
CA SER A 27 -14.83 20.20 -3.59
C SER A 27 -15.47 18.81 -3.60
N LYS A 28 -14.81 17.81 -4.21
CA LYS A 28 -15.27 16.43 -4.23
C LYS A 28 -14.71 15.67 -3.03
N PRO A 29 -15.50 14.80 -2.38
CA PRO A 29 -14.98 13.93 -1.34
C PRO A 29 -13.94 12.96 -1.92
N LEU A 30 -12.89 12.65 -1.15
CA LEU A 30 -11.90 11.66 -1.56
C LEU A 30 -12.59 10.28 -1.74
N PRO A 31 -12.12 9.47 -2.70
CA PRO A 31 -12.62 8.11 -2.84
C PRO A 31 -12.35 7.32 -1.55
N LYS A 32 -13.31 6.46 -1.17
CA LYS A 32 -13.12 5.52 -0.07
C LYS A 32 -11.98 4.57 -0.40
N MET A 33 -11.22 4.19 0.62
CA MET A 33 -10.11 3.28 0.42
C MET A 33 -10.61 1.86 0.10
N PRO A 34 -10.22 1.28 -1.05
CA PRO A 34 -10.70 -0.04 -1.44
C PRO A 34 -10.09 -1.12 -0.55
N VAL A 35 -10.85 -2.20 -0.32
CA VAL A 35 -10.31 -3.44 0.24
C VAL A 35 -9.79 -4.28 -0.92
N PRO A 36 -8.52 -4.69 -0.93
CA PRO A 36 -7.98 -5.52 -2.01
C PRO A 36 -8.57 -6.93 -1.97
N ASP A 37 -8.59 -7.59 -3.13
CA ASP A 37 -8.96 -8.99 -3.23
C ASP A 37 -7.99 -9.89 -2.44
N ILE A 38 -8.53 -10.86 -1.68
CA ILE A 38 -7.75 -11.72 -0.81
C ILE A 38 -6.78 -12.61 -1.58
N SER A 39 -7.19 -13.18 -2.73
CA SER A 39 -6.33 -14.03 -3.54
C SER A 39 -5.13 -13.24 -4.08
N SER A 40 -5.39 -12.05 -4.63
CA SER A 40 -4.34 -11.15 -5.12
C SER A 40 -3.37 -10.73 -4.01
N THR A 41 -3.87 -10.55 -2.78
CA THR A 41 -3.08 -10.17 -1.62
C THR A 41 -2.18 -11.30 -1.15
N LEU A 42 -2.70 -12.53 -1.09
CA LEU A 42 -1.93 -13.73 -0.72
C LEU A 42 -0.83 -14.06 -1.74
N GLN A 43 -1.13 -13.92 -3.04
CA GLN A 43 -0.13 -14.09 -4.11
C GLN A 43 1.02 -13.07 -3.98
N LYS A 44 0.68 -11.80 -3.76
CA LYS A 44 1.68 -10.74 -3.52
C LYS A 44 2.49 -11.03 -2.26
N TYR A 45 1.86 -11.46 -1.18
CA TYR A 45 2.54 -11.85 0.06
C TYR A 45 3.60 -12.94 -0.20
N LEU A 46 3.23 -14.03 -0.88
CA LEU A 46 4.19 -15.09 -1.22
C LEU A 46 5.33 -14.58 -2.11
N SER A 47 5.04 -13.71 -3.09
CA SER A 47 6.08 -13.13 -3.95
C SER A 47 7.11 -12.29 -3.17
N LEU A 48 6.66 -11.58 -2.12
CA LEU A 48 7.51 -10.75 -1.26
C LEU A 48 8.31 -11.59 -0.26
N VAL A 49 7.74 -12.69 0.25
CA VAL A 49 8.41 -13.58 1.20
C VAL A 49 9.49 -14.42 0.52
N ARG A 50 9.24 -14.89 -0.72
CA ARG A 50 10.14 -15.79 -1.46
C ARG A 50 11.63 -15.39 -1.48
N PRO A 51 12.01 -14.12 -1.74
CA PRO A 51 13.43 -13.74 -1.77
C PRO A 51 14.05 -13.54 -0.38
N ILE A 52 13.25 -13.48 0.69
CA ILE A 52 13.71 -13.10 2.04
C ILE A 52 13.99 -14.35 2.89
N VAL A 53 13.33 -15.47 2.62
CA VAL A 53 13.40 -16.69 3.45
C VAL A 53 14.03 -17.86 2.69
N PRO A 54 14.67 -18.82 3.40
CA PRO A 54 15.12 -20.07 2.80
C PRO A 54 13.96 -20.89 2.22
N SER A 55 14.25 -21.72 1.21
CA SER A 55 13.24 -22.52 0.49
C SER A 55 12.36 -23.38 1.41
N GLU A 56 12.95 -24.04 2.42
CA GLU A 56 12.18 -24.87 3.37
C GLU A 56 11.15 -24.05 4.17
N GLN A 57 11.49 -22.81 4.54
CA GLN A 57 10.58 -21.90 5.24
C GLN A 57 9.52 -21.32 4.30
N TYR A 58 9.89 -21.08 3.04
CA TYR A 58 8.94 -20.68 2.01
C TYR A 58 7.88 -21.75 1.78
N ASP A 59 8.26 -23.03 1.68
CA ASP A 59 7.32 -24.13 1.45
C ASP A 59 6.33 -24.28 2.61
N LYS A 60 6.80 -24.14 3.86
CA LYS A 60 5.93 -24.08 5.04
C LYS A 60 4.96 -22.91 4.96
N THR A 61 5.45 -21.73 4.57
CA THR A 61 4.62 -20.53 4.43
C THR A 61 3.56 -20.70 3.34
N LYS A 62 3.91 -21.30 2.20
CA LYS A 62 3.00 -21.59 1.09
C LYS A 62 1.87 -22.53 1.53
N ALA A 63 2.19 -23.60 2.25
CA ALA A 63 1.20 -24.52 2.78
C ALA A 63 0.21 -23.83 3.75
N ILE A 64 0.71 -22.94 4.62
CA ILE A 64 -0.15 -22.15 5.52
C ILE A 64 -1.07 -21.21 4.74
N VAL A 65 -0.56 -20.54 3.71
CA VAL A 65 -1.35 -19.64 2.86
C VAL A 65 -2.45 -20.41 2.11
N GLU A 66 -2.13 -21.61 1.60
CA GLU A 66 -3.10 -22.48 0.93
C GLU A 66 -4.19 -22.97 1.90
N SER A 67 -3.83 -23.40 3.11
CA SER A 67 -4.79 -23.75 4.17
C SER A 67 -5.66 -22.54 4.54
N PHE A 68 -5.07 -21.36 4.73
CA PHE A 68 -5.83 -20.14 5.04
C PHE A 68 -6.86 -19.78 3.96
N GLN A 69 -6.54 -20.03 2.70
CA GLN A 69 -7.44 -19.80 1.57
C GLN A 69 -8.53 -20.87 1.46
N ASN A 70 -8.20 -22.14 1.69
CA ASN A 70 -9.10 -23.27 1.46
C ASN A 70 -9.99 -23.62 2.66
N ASP A 71 -9.54 -23.37 3.89
CA ASP A 71 -10.25 -23.74 5.13
C ASP A 71 -11.40 -22.76 5.47
N GLY A 72 -11.71 -21.81 4.58
CA GLY A 72 -12.80 -20.84 4.72
C GLY A 72 -12.56 -19.72 5.75
N VAL A 73 -11.50 -19.82 6.56
CA VAL A 73 -11.14 -18.77 7.54
C VAL A 73 -10.79 -17.47 6.83
N GLY A 74 -9.99 -17.52 5.75
CA GLY A 74 -9.63 -16.34 4.98
C GLY A 74 -10.84 -15.64 4.36
N GLU A 75 -11.75 -16.40 3.77
CA GLU A 75 -12.98 -15.86 3.18
C GLU A 75 -13.89 -15.22 4.23
N LYS A 76 -14.08 -15.88 5.38
CA LYS A 76 -14.87 -15.34 6.49
C LYS A 76 -14.30 -14.01 7.00
N LEU A 77 -12.98 -13.93 7.20
CA LEU A 77 -12.32 -12.70 7.64
C LEU A 77 -12.41 -11.59 6.59
N GLN A 78 -12.25 -11.94 5.31
CA GLN A 78 -12.38 -10.98 4.21
C GLN A 78 -13.80 -10.41 4.14
N LYS A 79 -14.83 -11.23 4.32
CA LYS A 79 -16.23 -10.77 4.37
C LYS A 79 -16.46 -9.79 5.52
N MET A 80 -16.00 -10.13 6.72
CA MET A 80 -16.08 -9.23 7.89
C MET A 80 -15.34 -7.91 7.64
N LEU A 81 -14.20 -7.96 6.93
CA LEU A 81 -13.44 -6.76 6.58
C LEU A 81 -14.18 -5.88 5.56
N LEU A 82 -14.83 -6.48 4.57
CA LEU A 82 -15.65 -5.77 3.59
C LEU A 82 -16.83 -5.06 4.27
N GLU A 83 -17.57 -5.78 5.12
CA GLU A 83 -18.67 -5.22 5.93
C GLU A 83 -18.19 -4.06 6.82
N TYR A 84 -17.02 -4.23 7.46
CA TYR A 84 -16.42 -3.17 8.26
C TYR A 84 -16.07 -1.92 7.43
N ALA A 85 -15.57 -2.11 6.20
CA ALA A 85 -15.13 -1.04 5.33
C ALA A 85 -16.28 -0.18 4.77
N GLU A 86 -17.48 -0.72 4.60
CA GLU A 86 -18.65 0.02 4.09
C GLU A 86 -18.95 1.27 4.94
N SER A 87 -18.82 1.13 6.26
CA SER A 87 -19.10 2.19 7.25
C SER A 87 -17.96 3.19 7.49
N LYS A 88 -16.86 3.11 6.73
CA LYS A 88 -15.63 3.89 6.96
C LYS A 88 -15.11 4.51 5.66
N ASP A 89 -14.63 5.75 5.72
CA ASP A 89 -13.90 6.36 4.58
C ASP A 89 -12.52 5.73 4.41
N ASN A 90 -11.88 5.39 5.53
CA ASN A 90 -10.61 4.70 5.60
C ASN A 90 -10.70 3.61 6.67
N TRP A 91 -10.93 2.38 6.23
CA TRP A 91 -11.09 1.20 7.09
C TRP A 91 -9.82 0.85 7.88
N LYS A 92 -8.63 1.27 7.43
CA LYS A 92 -7.38 0.94 8.12
C LYS A 92 -7.00 1.97 9.19
N LYS A 93 -7.51 3.21 9.12
CA LYS A 93 -7.10 4.33 10.00
C LYS A 93 -7.03 3.95 11.48
N ARG A 94 -8.08 3.31 12.00
CA ARG A 94 -8.16 2.87 13.40
C ARG A 94 -7.21 1.71 13.71
N LEU A 95 -7.15 0.70 12.83
CA LEU A 95 -6.27 -0.46 12.98
C LEU A 95 -4.79 -0.02 13.04
N PHE A 96 -4.42 0.92 12.17
CA PHE A 96 -3.07 1.45 12.14
C PHE A 96 -2.76 2.32 13.35
N ALA A 97 -3.68 3.20 13.75
CA ALA A 97 -3.49 4.05 14.93
C ALA A 97 -3.33 3.23 16.22
N ASN A 98 -4.07 2.13 16.37
CA ASN A 98 -4.00 1.32 17.60
C ASN A 98 -2.75 0.45 17.68
N ASN A 99 -2.20 -0.01 16.54
CA ASN A 99 -1.10 -0.96 16.51
C ASN A 99 0.26 -0.33 16.21
N PHE A 100 0.27 0.84 15.56
CA PHE A 100 1.48 1.51 15.09
C PHE A 100 1.63 2.94 15.62
N SER A 101 0.69 3.44 16.44
CA SER A 101 0.95 4.65 17.22
C SER A 101 1.90 4.28 18.35
N CYS A 102 3.15 4.68 18.17
CA CYS A 102 4.18 4.59 19.17
C CYS A 102 3.74 5.33 20.45
N ASP A 103 3.44 4.60 21.53
CA ASP A 103 3.22 5.17 22.86
C ASP A 103 4.45 5.92 23.41
N ILE A 104 5.61 5.81 22.73
CA ILE A 104 6.87 6.49 23.11
C ILE A 104 6.79 8.00 22.84
N CYS A 105 5.89 8.49 21.99
CA CYS A 105 5.73 9.94 21.74
C CYS A 105 4.65 10.61 22.61
N ARG A 106 4.14 9.93 23.66
CA ARG A 106 3.08 10.46 24.54
C ARG A 106 3.59 10.91 25.93
N LYS A 107 4.90 11.08 26.09
CA LYS A 107 5.52 11.76 27.24
C LYS A 107 6.31 12.96 26.77
#